data_AF-A0A968W011-F1
#
_entry.id   AF-A0A968W011-F1
#
_cell.length_a   1.000
_cell.length_b   1.000
_cell.length_c   1.000
_cell.angle_alpha   90.00
_cell.angle_beta   90.00
_cell.angle_gamma   90.00
#
_symmetry.space_group_name_H-M   'P 1'
#
loop_
_entity.id
_entity.type
_entity.pdbx_description
1 polymer ?
#
loop_
_entity_poly.entity_id
_entity_poly.type
_entity_poly.pdbx_seq_one_letter_code
_entity_poly.pdbx_strand_id
1 'polypeptide(L)'
;MRFNYKKSVEYLNNIAGFNRVRQQFAESEEKFSTAFYANPSTMVITRFKDGTFLEVNRIFINKIGYSKEEVLGLTSIDLEFCSSIKNKGKSLETFYLAKGAYKTLKC
;
A
#
# COMPACT_ATOMS: atom_id res chain seq x y z
N MET A 1 20.64 42.27 -27.84
CA MET A 1 20.52 41.26 -26.77
C MET A 1 20.71 39.87 -27.38
N ARG A 2 21.75 39.12 -27.02
CA ARG A 2 21.92 37.72 -27.46
C ARG A 2 21.04 36.84 -26.57
N PHE A 3 19.93 36.35 -27.12
CA PHE A 3 19.14 35.30 -26.46
C PHE A 3 20.04 34.07 -26.27
N ASN A 4 20.30 33.70 -25.03
CA ASN A 4 21.20 32.60 -24.69
C ASN A 4 20.45 31.28 -24.84
N TYR A 5 20.25 30.87 -26.10
CA TYR A 5 19.46 29.70 -26.51
C TYR A 5 19.92 28.40 -25.81
N LYS A 6 21.22 28.29 -25.49
CA LYS A 6 21.79 27.17 -24.73
C LYS A 6 21.12 26.99 -23.36
N LYS A 7 20.91 28.09 -22.62
CA LYS A 7 20.33 28.04 -21.27
C LYS A 7 18.85 27.65 -21.28
N SER A 8 18.13 28.05 -22.34
CA SER A 8 16.72 27.67 -22.54
C SER A 8 16.59 26.17 -22.86
N VAL A 9 17.44 25.65 -23.76
CA VAL A 9 17.44 24.23 -24.13
C VAL A 9 17.81 23.34 -22.93
N GLU A 10 18.77 23.75 -22.12
CA GLU A 10 19.16 23.02 -20.90
C GLU A 10 18.01 22.94 -19.88
N TYR A 11 17.29 24.04 -19.68
CA TYR A 11 16.12 24.08 -18.80
C TYR A 11 14.99 23.16 -19.28
N LEU A 12 14.70 23.18 -20.59
CA LEU A 12 13.68 22.31 -21.18
C LEU A 12 14.04 20.82 -21.04
N ASN A 13 15.32 20.45 -21.22
CA ASN A 13 15.78 19.08 -21.03
C ASN A 13 15.63 18.62 -19.57
N ASN A 14 15.93 19.49 -18.60
CA ASN A 14 15.75 19.19 -17.17
C ASN A 14 14.27 18.95 -16.83
N ILE A 15 13.36 19.78 -17.36
CA ILE A 15 11.90 19.60 -17.17
C ILE A 15 11.43 18.29 -17.82
N ALA A 16 11.86 18.03 -19.06
CA ALA A 16 11.48 16.80 -19.76
C ALA A 16 11.96 15.54 -19.01
N GLY A 17 13.18 15.57 -18.46
CA GLY A 17 13.71 14.51 -17.60
C GLY A 17 12.88 14.31 -16.33
N PHE A 18 12.59 15.39 -15.60
CA PHE A 18 11.78 15.33 -14.39
C PHE A 18 10.35 14.82 -14.63
N ASN A 19 9.71 15.28 -15.72
CA ASN A 19 8.36 14.86 -16.08
C ASN A 19 8.32 13.37 -16.43
N ARG A 20 9.34 12.83 -17.11
CA ARG A 20 9.43 11.39 -17.40
C ARG A 20 9.52 10.55 -16.12
N VAL A 21 10.36 10.95 -15.17
CA VAL A 21 10.48 10.26 -13.87
C VAL A 21 9.16 10.30 -13.11
N ARG A 22 8.48 11.46 -13.08
CA ARG A 22 7.16 11.59 -12.45
C ARG A 22 6.10 10.71 -13.12
N GLN A 23 6.08 10.66 -14.45
CA GLN A 23 5.14 9.84 -15.19
C GLN A 23 5.38 8.34 -14.94
N GLN A 24 6.64 7.88 -14.99
CA GLN A 24 6.98 6.50 -14.67
C GLN A 24 6.60 6.12 -13.23
N PHE A 25 6.81 7.03 -12.28
CA PHE A 25 6.40 6.83 -10.90
C PHE A 25 4.87 6.70 -10.79
N ALA A 26 4.11 7.63 -11.38
CA ALA A 26 2.66 7.61 -11.37
C ALA A 26 2.07 6.35 -12.04
N GLU A 27 2.59 5.95 -13.19
CA GLU A 27 2.17 4.72 -13.88
C GLU A 27 2.47 3.47 -13.05
N SER A 28 3.60 3.46 -12.34
CA SER A 28 3.97 2.33 -11.47
C SER A 28 3.09 2.27 -10.23
N GLU A 29 2.80 3.43 -9.62
CA GLU A 29 1.88 3.56 -8.49
C GLU A 29 0.45 3.14 -8.87
N GLU A 30 -0.04 3.56 -10.03
CA GLU A 30 -1.36 3.19 -10.54
C GLU A 30 -1.47 1.69 -10.77
N LYS A 31 -0.46 1.07 -11.42
CA LYS A 31 -0.42 -0.38 -11.64
C LYS A 31 -0.40 -1.13 -10.31
N PHE A 32 0.41 -0.68 -9.35
CA PHE A 32 0.48 -1.28 -8.03
C PHE A 32 -0.86 -1.17 -7.30
N SER A 33 -1.44 0.03 -7.24
CA SER A 33 -2.72 0.31 -6.59
C SER A 33 -3.82 -0.55 -7.20
N THR A 34 -3.92 -0.56 -8.53
CA THR A 34 -4.91 -1.37 -9.25
C THR A 34 -4.77 -2.85 -8.93
N ALA A 35 -3.56 -3.41 -9.02
CA ALA A 35 -3.32 -4.82 -8.73
C ALA A 35 -3.63 -5.17 -7.25
N PHE A 36 -3.23 -4.31 -6.31
CA PHE A 36 -3.47 -4.52 -4.87
C PHE A 36 -4.97 -4.50 -4.52
N TYR A 37 -5.72 -3.52 -5.03
CA TYR A 37 -7.14 -3.35 -4.72
C TYR A 37 -8.08 -4.25 -5.53
N ALA A 38 -7.66 -4.70 -6.72
CA ALA A 38 -8.41 -5.65 -7.53
C ALA A 38 -8.17 -7.11 -7.12
N ASN A 39 -7.14 -7.41 -6.33
CA ASN A 39 -6.84 -8.77 -5.91
C ASN A 39 -7.97 -9.35 -5.03
N PRO A 40 -8.56 -10.51 -5.38
CA PRO A 40 -9.59 -11.16 -4.60
C PRO A 40 -9.07 -11.86 -3.33
N SER A 41 -7.75 -11.90 -3.12
CA SER A 41 -7.12 -12.44 -1.92
C SER A 41 -7.04 -11.38 -0.83
N THR A 42 -7.01 -11.82 0.43
CA THR A 42 -6.77 -10.92 1.54
C THR A 42 -5.33 -10.38 1.49
N MET A 43 -5.16 -9.06 1.43
CA MET A 43 -3.85 -8.41 1.37
C MET A 43 -3.72 -7.27 2.37
N VAL A 44 -2.54 -7.18 2.98
CA VAL A 44 -2.13 -6.10 3.88
C VAL A 44 -0.69 -5.71 3.62
N ILE A 45 -0.38 -4.44 3.87
CA ILE A 45 0.98 -3.90 3.93
C ILE A 45 1.21 -3.47 5.36
N THR A 46 2.29 -3.96 5.97
CA THR A 46 2.65 -3.63 7.34
C THR A 46 4.03 -3.02 7.41
N ARG A 47 4.26 -2.17 8.40
CA ARG A 47 5.58 -1.66 8.74
C ARG A 47 6.39 -2.80 9.33
N PHE A 48 7.58 -3.06 8.77
CA PHE A 48 8.41 -4.17 9.20
C PHE A 48 8.82 -4.12 10.68
N LYS A 49 9.04 -2.91 11.21
CA LYS A 49 9.55 -2.69 12.58
C LYS A 49 8.63 -3.25 13.66
N ASP A 50 7.33 -3.09 13.50
CA ASP A 50 6.33 -3.31 14.57
C ASP A 50 5.04 -3.96 14.07
N GLY A 51 4.94 -4.27 12.78
CA GLY A 51 3.76 -4.90 12.20
C GLY A 51 2.56 -3.98 12.08
N THR A 52 2.73 -2.66 12.22
CA THR A 52 1.64 -1.70 12.07
C THR A 52 1.05 -1.76 10.67
N PHE A 53 -0.28 -1.86 10.54
CA PHE A 53 -0.97 -1.80 9.26
C PHE A 53 -0.80 -0.42 8.62
N LEU A 54 -0.18 -0.41 7.45
CA LEU A 54 -0.01 0.77 6.60
C LEU A 54 -1.07 0.84 5.51
N GLU A 55 -1.49 -0.32 4.98
CA GLU A 55 -2.50 -0.41 3.94
C GLU A 55 -3.20 -1.77 3.96
N VAL A 56 -4.49 -1.81 3.61
CA VAL A 56 -5.31 -3.02 3.58
C VAL A 56 -6.28 -2.98 2.40
N ASN A 57 -6.47 -4.12 1.73
CA ASN A 57 -7.44 -4.18 0.64
C ASN A 57 -8.87 -4.43 1.15
N ARG A 58 -9.87 -4.20 0.28
CA ARG A 58 -11.30 -4.40 0.64
C ARG A 58 -11.61 -5.81 1.12
N ILE A 59 -10.93 -6.81 0.57
CA ILE A 59 -11.12 -8.20 0.96
C ILE A 59 -10.69 -8.44 2.40
N PHE A 60 -9.60 -7.80 2.85
CA PHE A 60 -9.16 -7.86 4.25
C PHE A 60 -10.23 -7.32 5.19
N ILE A 61 -10.65 -6.06 5.01
CA ILE A 61 -11.61 -5.39 5.90
C ILE A 61 -12.96 -6.11 5.95
N ASN A 62 -13.43 -6.64 4.81
CA ASN A 62 -14.66 -7.44 4.76
C ASN A 62 -14.54 -8.75 5.52
N LYS A 63 -13.34 -9.36 5.54
CA LYS A 63 -13.11 -10.64 6.23
C LYS A 63 -13.05 -10.46 7.74
N ILE A 64 -12.43 -9.39 8.23
CA ILE A 64 -12.27 -9.10 9.66
C ILE A 64 -13.43 -8.29 10.27
N GLY A 65 -14.21 -7.61 9.44
CA GLY A 65 -15.38 -6.84 9.87
C GLY A 65 -15.07 -5.47 10.47
N TYR A 66 -13.92 -4.87 10.17
CA TYR A 66 -13.52 -3.53 10.60
C TYR A 66 -13.45 -2.59 9.41
N SER A 67 -13.60 -1.28 9.62
CA SER A 67 -13.30 -0.31 8.55
C SER A 67 -11.79 -0.17 8.36
N LYS A 68 -11.36 0.39 7.22
CA LYS A 68 -9.95 0.66 6.96
C LYS A 68 -9.40 1.63 8.01
N GLU A 69 -10.15 2.66 8.34
CA GLU A 69 -9.80 3.70 9.32
C GLU A 69 -9.65 3.14 10.73
N GLU A 70 -10.42 2.10 11.09
CA GLU A 70 -10.28 1.41 12.37
C GLU A 70 -9.00 0.55 12.45
N VAL A 71 -8.42 0.17 11.31
CA VAL A 71 -7.30 -0.78 11.23
C VAL A 71 -5.96 -0.07 11.04
N LEU A 72 -5.93 0.98 10.22
CA LEU A 72 -4.69 1.67 9.89
C LEU A 72 -4.04 2.26 11.14
N GLY A 73 -2.72 2.11 11.24
CA GLY A 73 -1.95 2.58 12.41
C GLY A 73 -1.96 1.62 13.60
N LEU A 74 -2.84 0.61 13.62
CA LEU A 74 -2.83 -0.44 14.63
C LEU A 74 -1.84 -1.55 14.27
N THR A 75 -1.32 -2.24 15.28
CA THR A 75 -0.68 -3.54 15.11
C THR A 75 -1.74 -4.64 15.12
N SER A 76 -1.42 -5.86 14.66
CA SER A 76 -2.41 -6.93 14.74
C SER A 76 -2.69 -7.39 16.18
N ILE A 77 -1.78 -7.13 17.13
CA ILE A 77 -2.01 -7.34 18.57
C ILE A 77 -3.09 -6.38 19.08
N ASP A 78 -3.00 -5.09 18.71
CA ASP A 78 -4.02 -4.10 19.09
C ASP A 78 -5.39 -4.49 18.53
N LEU A 79 -5.40 -5.04 17.31
CA LEU A 79 -6.63 -5.48 16.65
C LEU A 79 -7.23 -6.74 17.31
N GLU A 80 -6.40 -7.71 17.72
CA GLU A 80 -6.83 -8.89 18.50
C GLU A 80 -7.45 -8.47 19.83
N PHE A 81 -6.82 -7.52 20.52
CA PHE A 81 -7.35 -6.94 21.74
C PHE A 81 -8.71 -6.25 21.51
N CYS A 82 -8.82 -5.45 20.44
CA CYS A 82 -10.07 -4.81 20.05
C CYS A 82 -11.17 -5.81 19.64
N SER A 83 -10.80 -6.93 19.03
CA SER A 83 -11.72 -8.02 18.64
C SER A 83 -12.31 -8.71 19.85
N SER A 84 -11.50 -8.96 20.88
CA SER A 84 -11.95 -9.47 22.17
C SER A 84 -12.97 -8.52 22.85
N ILE A 85 -12.82 -7.21 22.69
CA ILE A 85 -13.72 -6.22 23.31
C ILE A 85 -15.01 -6.03 22.49
N LYS A 86 -14.90 -5.95 21.16
CA LYS A 86 -16.04 -5.65 20.27
C LYS A 86 -16.87 -6.89 19.88
N ASN A 87 -16.53 -8.08 20.37
CA ASN A 87 -17.14 -9.36 19.99
C ASN A 87 -17.23 -9.54 18.45
N LYS A 88 -16.18 -9.10 17.73
CA LYS A 88 -16.07 -9.28 16.28
C LYS A 88 -15.26 -10.55 16.02
N GLY A 89 -15.93 -11.64 15.66
CA GLY A 89 -15.29 -12.93 15.43
C GLY A 89 -14.63 -13.07 14.05
N LYS A 90 -13.31 -13.29 14.05
CA LYS A 90 -12.51 -14.16 13.15
C LYS A 90 -11.02 -13.97 13.47
N SER A 91 -10.30 -15.06 13.76
CA SER A 91 -8.92 -14.99 14.24
C SER A 91 -7.96 -14.42 13.18
N LEU A 92 -7.09 -13.49 13.62
CA LEU A 92 -6.03 -12.89 12.81
C LEU A 92 -4.83 -13.81 12.61
N GLU A 93 -4.78 -14.94 13.34
CA GLU A 93 -3.66 -15.89 13.39
C GLU A 93 -3.21 -16.38 12.00
N THR A 94 -4.11 -16.43 11.02
CA THR A 94 -3.76 -16.89 9.65
C THR A 94 -2.91 -15.87 8.87
N PHE A 95 -2.87 -14.59 9.25
CA PHE A 95 -2.21 -13.54 8.45
C PHE A 95 -0.72 -13.36 8.77
N TYR A 96 -0.28 -13.76 9.96
CA TYR A 96 1.09 -13.53 10.44
C TYR A 96 2.18 -14.38 9.76
N LEU A 97 1.82 -15.42 9.00
CA LEU A 97 2.78 -16.31 8.34
C LEU A 97 3.36 -15.76 7.02
N ALA A 98 2.93 -14.60 6.55
CA ALA A 98 3.42 -13.99 5.31
C ALA A 98 4.48 -12.89 5.54
N LYS A 99 5.45 -13.11 6.44
CA LYS A 99 6.61 -12.23 6.55
C LYS A 99 7.38 -12.22 5.22
N GLY A 100 7.41 -11.05 4.57
CA GLY A 100 8.47 -10.66 3.64
C GLY A 100 8.40 -11.17 2.19
N ALA A 101 7.34 -11.85 1.77
CA ALA A 101 7.16 -12.18 0.36
C ALA A 101 5.68 -12.18 -0.01
N TYR A 102 5.35 -11.56 -1.13
CA TYR A 102 4.15 -11.84 -1.90
C TYR A 102 4.02 -13.37 -1.99
N LYS A 103 3.07 -13.96 -1.28
CA LYS A 103 2.76 -15.39 -1.44
C LYS A 103 1.28 -15.50 -1.75
N THR A 104 1.01 -15.78 -3.02
CA THR A 104 -0.30 -16.23 -3.49
C THR A 104 -0.71 -17.43 -2.65
N LEU A 105 -1.74 -17.25 -1.82
CA LEU A 105 -2.45 -18.36 -1.20
C LEU A 105 -3.21 -19.06 -2.33
N LYS A 106 -2.63 -20.13 -2.88
CA LYS A 106 -3.42 -21.15 -3.58
C LYS A 106 -4.27 -21.87 -2.54
N CYS A 107 -5.51 -22.11 -2.94
CA CYS A 107 -6.63 -22.74 -2.24
C CYS A 107 -6.24 -23.82 -1.21
#